data_AF-A0A2P5I167-F1
#
_entry.id   AF-A0A2P5I167-F1
#
_cell.length_a   1.000
_cell.length_b   1.000
_cell.length_c   1.000
_cell.angle_alpha   90.00
_cell.angle_beta   90.00
_cell.angle_gamma   90.00
#
_symmetry.space_group_name_H-M   'P 1'
#
loop_
_entity.id
_entity.type
_entity.pdbx_description
1 polymer ?
#
loop_
_entity_poly.entity_id
_entity_poly.type
_entity_poly.pdbx_seq_one_letter_code
_entity_poly.pdbx_strand_id
1 'polypeptide(L)'
;MQPKHAITAAAITVMTHVTTAAFNTTCAWWMLSGQVSLTGYCVVDPTTTTTTTITSNTINNFFSHWTVSTLDLNHCIGVNPTANAMVWKPEGNAFKTFCSACSMQSSRLVMQCHCANIATGGTTSSSVNLNDRVYTDEQGHLSC
;
A
#
# COMPACT_ATOMS: atom_id res chain seq x y z
N MET A 1 -58.19 8.08 -19.72
CA MET A 1 -57.23 7.84 -18.62
C MET A 1 -56.17 6.88 -19.14
N GLN A 2 -54.96 7.36 -19.42
CA GLN A 2 -53.80 6.53 -19.80
C GLN A 2 -52.84 6.45 -18.61
N PRO A 3 -52.30 5.27 -18.26
CA PRO A 3 -51.25 5.18 -17.25
C PRO A 3 -49.92 5.67 -17.84
N LYS A 4 -49.30 6.67 -17.17
CA LYS A 4 -47.92 7.07 -17.39
C LYS A 4 -47.02 5.93 -16.91
N HIS A 5 -46.34 5.26 -17.84
CA HIS A 5 -45.24 4.35 -17.51
C HIS A 5 -44.02 5.19 -17.10
N ALA A 6 -43.63 5.13 -15.83
CA ALA A 6 -42.35 5.63 -15.36
C ALA A 6 -41.27 4.62 -15.72
N ILE A 7 -40.32 5.03 -16.57
CA ILE A 7 -39.12 4.23 -16.88
C ILE A 7 -38.09 4.59 -15.82
N THR A 8 -37.94 3.75 -14.81
CA THR A 8 -36.87 3.87 -13.82
C THR A 8 -35.56 3.43 -14.47
N ALA A 9 -34.67 4.37 -14.78
CA ALA A 9 -33.33 4.06 -15.23
C ALA A 9 -32.52 3.50 -14.04
N ALA A 10 -32.21 2.21 -14.07
CA ALA A 10 -31.27 1.61 -13.13
C ALA A 10 -29.85 2.00 -13.59
N ALA A 11 -29.14 2.78 -12.78
CA ALA A 11 -27.73 3.03 -12.99
C ALA A 11 -26.96 1.71 -12.78
N ILE A 12 -26.32 1.21 -13.84
CA ILE A 12 -25.41 0.07 -13.75
C ILE A 12 -24.11 0.62 -13.19
N THR A 13 -23.87 0.43 -11.90
CA THR A 13 -22.55 0.64 -11.31
C THR A 13 -21.61 -0.40 -11.91
N VAL A 14 -20.73 0.03 -12.83
CA VAL A 14 -19.60 -0.78 -13.27
C VAL A 14 -18.64 -0.83 -12.08
N MET A 15 -18.65 -1.92 -11.33
CA MET A 15 -17.57 -2.24 -10.40
C MET A 15 -16.38 -2.67 -11.24
N THR A 16 -15.48 -1.73 -11.55
CA THR A 16 -14.15 -2.07 -12.06
C THR A 16 -13.43 -2.85 -10.96
N HIS A 17 -13.25 -4.16 -11.18
CA HIS A 17 -12.39 -4.98 -10.33
C HIS A 17 -10.96 -4.48 -10.54
N VAL A 18 -10.44 -3.66 -9.62
CA VAL A 18 -9.03 -3.32 -9.59
C VAL A 18 -8.29 -4.62 -9.27
N THR A 19 -7.54 -5.15 -10.24
CA THR A 19 -6.69 -6.30 -9.96
C THR A 19 -5.54 -5.83 -9.07
N THR A 20 -5.34 -6.51 -7.94
CA THR A 20 -4.29 -6.19 -6.99
C THR A 20 -3.31 -7.36 -6.90
N ALA A 21 -2.02 -7.07 -6.97
CA ALA A 21 -0.95 -8.05 -6.83
C ALA A 21 -0.13 -7.77 -5.57
N ALA A 22 0.43 -8.82 -4.95
CA ALA A 22 1.33 -8.63 -3.82
C ALA A 22 2.57 -7.83 -4.25
N PHE A 23 2.91 -6.78 -3.50
CA PHE A 23 3.90 -5.80 -3.96
C PHE A 23 5.29 -6.41 -4.23
N ASN A 24 5.66 -7.50 -3.56
CA ASN A 24 6.95 -8.15 -3.76
C ASN A 24 7.07 -8.87 -5.10
N THR A 25 5.96 -9.05 -5.83
CA THR A 25 5.93 -9.67 -7.15
C THR A 25 6.00 -8.65 -8.28
N THR A 26 5.57 -7.42 -8.02
CA THR A 26 5.44 -6.34 -9.01
C THR A 26 6.40 -5.19 -8.76
N CYS A 27 6.97 -5.06 -7.57
CA CYS A 27 7.97 -4.04 -7.26
C CYS A 27 9.37 -4.63 -7.18
N ALA A 28 10.36 -3.79 -7.50
CA ALA A 28 11.78 -4.00 -7.35
C ALA A 28 12.40 -2.84 -6.56
N TRP A 29 13.59 -3.08 -5.99
CA TRP A 29 14.39 -2.07 -5.27
C TRP A 29 13.60 -1.22 -4.27
N TRP A 30 12.80 -1.88 -3.42
CA TRP A 30 12.04 -1.19 -2.38
C TRP A 30 12.85 -1.01 -1.10
N MET A 31 12.51 0.02 -0.34
CA MET A 31 13.12 0.37 0.94
C MET A 31 12.11 1.03 1.88
N LEU A 32 12.39 0.91 3.18
CA LEU A 32 11.73 1.70 4.20
C LEU A 32 12.49 3.02 4.38
N SER A 33 11.80 4.14 4.19
CA SER A 33 12.28 5.50 4.45
C SER A 33 11.54 6.09 5.64
N GLY A 34 12.25 6.82 6.51
CA GLY A 34 11.61 7.62 7.57
C GLY A 34 10.73 6.84 8.55
N GLN A 35 11.08 5.60 8.90
CA GLN A 35 10.34 4.64 9.75
C GLN A 35 8.95 4.21 9.26
N VAL A 36 8.32 4.95 8.34
CA VAL A 36 6.90 4.79 7.99
C VAL A 36 6.61 4.72 6.50
N SER A 37 7.55 5.11 5.64
CA SER A 37 7.30 5.18 4.20
C SER A 37 7.93 3.99 3.49
N LEU A 38 7.12 3.19 2.81
CA LEU A 38 7.61 2.16 1.89
C LEU A 38 7.69 2.76 0.49
N THR A 39 8.89 2.86 -0.07
CA THR A 39 9.10 3.33 -1.44
C THR A 39 9.66 2.20 -2.29
N GLY A 40 9.16 2.04 -3.52
CA GLY A 40 9.65 1.03 -4.46
C GLY A 40 9.42 1.43 -5.92
N TYR A 41 10.11 0.73 -6.82
CA TYR A 41 9.86 0.82 -8.27
C TYR A 41 8.91 -0.31 -8.63
N CYS A 42 7.71 0.00 -9.11
CA CYS A 42 6.65 -0.97 -9.35
C CYS A 42 6.23 -1.01 -10.80
N VAL A 43 5.90 -2.21 -11.29
CA VAL A 43 5.48 -2.43 -12.68
C VAL A 43 4.12 -1.76 -12.91
N VAL A 44 4.02 -1.05 -14.03
CA VAL A 44 2.78 -0.53 -14.61
C VAL A 44 2.34 -1.51 -15.70
N ASP A 45 1.11 -2.01 -15.62
CA ASP A 45 0.56 -2.87 -16.65
C ASP A 45 0.39 -2.07 -17.96
N PRO A 46 1.11 -2.41 -19.04
CA PRO A 46 1.01 -1.68 -20.30
C PRO A 46 -0.35 -1.77 -20.98
N THR A 47 -1.20 -2.74 -20.59
CA THR A 47 -2.52 -2.95 -21.18
C THR A 47 -3.60 -2.01 -20.63
N THR A 48 -3.34 -1.41 -19.47
CA THR A 48 -4.27 -0.51 -18.76
C THR A 48 -3.87 0.96 -18.93
N THR A 49 -2.71 1.21 -19.54
CA THR A 49 -2.17 2.54 -19.77
C THR A 49 -2.95 3.23 -20.89
N THR A 50 -4.02 3.92 -20.51
CA THR A 50 -4.80 4.76 -21.44
C THR A 50 -4.00 6.04 -21.71
N THR A 51 -3.02 5.98 -22.62
CA THR A 51 -2.28 7.11 -23.22
C THR A 51 -2.19 8.37 -22.34
N THR A 52 -1.68 8.26 -21.11
CA THR A 52 -1.31 9.44 -20.34
C THR A 52 0.06 9.86 -20.86
N THR A 53 0.05 10.80 -21.79
CA THR A 53 1.18 11.55 -22.37
C THR A 53 2.54 11.16 -21.77
N ILE A 54 3.16 10.13 -22.34
CA ILE A 54 4.59 9.91 -22.18
C ILE A 54 5.24 11.11 -22.87
N THR A 55 5.70 12.10 -22.11
CA THR A 55 6.71 13.05 -22.59
C THR A 55 8.02 12.28 -22.75
N SER A 56 8.02 11.44 -23.79
CA SER A 56 9.13 10.63 -24.23
C SER A 56 10.14 11.56 -24.87
N ASN A 57 11.18 11.94 -24.13
CA ASN A 57 12.42 12.34 -24.78
C ASN A 57 13.27 11.08 -24.93
N THR A 58 13.55 10.76 -26.18
CA THR A 58 13.86 9.45 -26.75
C THR A 58 15.22 8.90 -26.31
N ILE A 59 15.37 8.37 -25.09
CA ILE A 59 16.41 7.38 -24.74
C ILE A 59 15.87 6.56 -23.55
N ASN A 60 15.77 5.23 -23.66
CA ASN A 60 15.42 4.23 -22.61
C ASN A 60 13.96 3.69 -22.57
N ASN A 61 13.53 2.96 -23.60
CA ASN A 61 12.31 2.12 -23.60
C ASN A 61 12.31 0.93 -22.61
N PHE A 62 13.20 0.92 -21.61
CA PHE A 62 13.26 -0.15 -20.59
C PHE A 62 12.52 0.25 -19.29
N PHE A 63 12.39 1.55 -19.02
CA PHE A 63 11.73 2.07 -17.81
C PHE A 63 10.28 2.52 -18.07
N SER A 64 9.77 2.40 -19.30
CA SER A 64 8.39 2.78 -19.65
C SER A 64 7.31 1.98 -18.93
N HIS A 65 7.69 0.87 -18.28
CA HIS A 65 6.79 -0.02 -17.53
C HIS A 65 7.00 0.04 -16.02
N TRP A 66 7.77 1.01 -15.51
CA TRP A 66 8.03 1.13 -14.08
C TRP A 66 7.67 2.53 -13.59
N THR A 67 7.01 2.59 -12.43
CA THR A 67 6.74 3.83 -11.72
C THR A 67 7.35 3.77 -10.33
N VAL A 68 7.74 4.92 -9.77
CA VAL A 68 8.11 5.00 -8.36
C VAL A 68 6.84 5.23 -7.57
N SER A 69 6.55 4.34 -6.61
CA SER A 69 5.43 4.48 -5.71
C SER A 69 5.91 4.54 -4.27
N THR A 70 5.21 5.35 -3.46
CA THR A 70 5.47 5.49 -2.03
C THR A 70 4.16 5.34 -1.27
N LEU A 71 4.17 4.45 -0.29
CA LEU A 71 3.06 4.19 0.62
C LEU A 71 3.44 4.66 2.02
N ASP A 72 2.59 5.49 2.62
CA ASP A 72 2.67 5.77 4.06
C ASP A 72 2.04 4.59 4.83
N LEU A 73 2.90 3.73 5.37
CA LEU A 73 2.49 2.59 6.17
C LEU A 73 1.76 3.02 7.45
N ASN A 74 1.86 4.30 7.85
CA ASN A 74 1.13 4.78 9.01
C ASN A 74 -0.36 4.65 8.78
N HIS A 75 -0.85 4.83 7.56
CA HIS A 75 -2.27 4.67 7.20
C HIS A 75 -2.73 3.20 7.17
N CYS A 76 -1.81 2.24 7.18
CA CYS A 76 -2.07 0.82 7.05
C CYS A 76 -1.90 0.04 8.35
N ILE A 77 -1.04 0.55 9.24
CA ILE A 77 -0.58 -0.16 10.42
C ILE A 77 -0.97 0.64 11.66
N GLY A 78 -1.61 -0.03 12.60
CA GLY A 78 -1.86 0.45 13.95
C GLY A 78 -1.06 -0.32 15.00
N VAL A 79 -1.35 -0.04 16.27
CA VAL A 79 -0.84 -0.79 17.41
C VAL A 79 -2.02 -1.31 18.22
N ASN A 80 -2.01 -2.60 18.55
CA ASN A 80 -2.88 -3.17 19.55
C ASN A 80 -2.26 -2.92 20.93
N PRO A 81 -2.85 -2.05 21.77
CA PRO A 81 -2.27 -1.67 23.06
C PRO A 81 -2.29 -2.81 24.09
N THR A 82 -3.22 -3.76 23.96
CA THR A 82 -3.33 -4.91 24.87
C THR A 82 -2.25 -5.94 24.60
N ALA A 83 -1.97 -6.22 23.32
CA ALA A 83 -0.93 -7.16 22.90
C ALA A 83 0.45 -6.50 22.74
N ASN A 84 0.52 -5.17 22.83
CA ASN A 84 1.66 -4.33 22.44
C ASN A 84 2.27 -4.73 21.09
N ALA A 85 1.41 -4.96 20.09
CA ALA A 85 1.79 -5.50 18.80
C ALA A 85 1.31 -4.61 17.65
N MET A 86 2.13 -4.45 16.62
CA MET A 86 1.72 -3.87 15.34
C MET A 86 0.65 -4.76 14.70
N VAL A 87 -0.39 -4.13 14.17
CA VAL A 87 -1.51 -4.83 13.53
C VAL A 87 -1.95 -4.08 12.27
N TRP A 88 -2.37 -4.81 11.25
CA TRP A 88 -3.01 -4.22 10.08
C TRP A 88 -4.37 -3.64 10.47
N LYS A 89 -4.58 -2.37 10.14
CA LYS A 89 -5.83 -1.68 10.46
C LYS A 89 -6.11 -0.63 9.38
N PRO A 90 -7.33 -0.63 8.79
CA PRO A 90 -7.76 0.47 7.94
C PRO A 90 -7.69 1.78 8.72
N GLU A 91 -7.16 2.84 8.10
CA GLU A 91 -6.93 4.14 8.75
C GLU A 91 -6.01 4.04 9.97
N GLY A 92 -4.93 3.27 9.84
CA GLY A 92 -3.86 3.22 10.82
C GLY A 92 -3.46 4.65 11.23
N ASN A 93 -3.54 4.93 12.53
CA ASN A 93 -3.25 6.26 13.05
C ASN A 93 -2.74 6.09 14.48
N ALA A 94 -1.53 5.53 14.61
CA ALA A 94 -0.91 5.33 15.92
C ALA A 94 0.48 4.72 15.87
N PHE A 95 0.84 3.93 14.85
CA PHE A 95 2.06 3.13 14.98
C PHE A 95 3.31 4.02 15.04
N LYS A 96 3.39 5.11 14.28
CA LYS A 96 4.52 6.06 14.41
C LYS A 96 4.59 6.78 15.76
N THR A 97 3.48 6.82 16.50
CA THR A 97 3.37 7.45 17.82
C THR A 97 3.85 6.51 18.93
N PHE A 98 3.59 5.21 18.78
CA PHE A 98 3.92 4.22 19.81
C PHE A 98 5.13 3.35 19.44
N CYS A 99 5.53 3.30 18.19
CA CYS A 99 6.64 2.49 17.72
C CYS A 99 7.75 3.37 17.12
N SER A 100 8.98 2.90 17.27
CA SER A 100 10.20 3.57 16.85
C SER A 100 11.22 2.54 16.36
N ALA A 101 12.34 3.04 15.81
CA ALA A 101 13.46 2.20 15.36
C ALA A 101 13.02 1.09 14.37
N CYS A 102 12.11 1.45 13.46
CA CYS A 102 11.61 0.52 12.45
C CYS A 102 12.69 0.20 11.42
N SER A 103 12.82 -1.09 11.10
CA SER A 103 13.76 -1.59 10.11
C SER A 103 13.21 -2.82 9.38
N MET A 104 13.73 -3.02 8.17
CA MET A 104 13.46 -4.24 7.41
C MET A 104 14.35 -5.37 7.91
N GLN A 105 13.75 -6.52 8.18
CA GLN A 105 14.46 -7.74 8.54
C GLN A 105 15.05 -8.43 7.31
N SER A 106 15.85 -9.50 7.52
CA SER A 106 16.62 -10.18 6.47
C SER A 106 15.83 -10.61 5.23
N SER A 107 14.53 -10.89 5.37
CA SER A 107 13.65 -11.23 4.25
C SER A 107 13.24 -10.03 3.38
N ARG A 108 13.53 -8.78 3.78
CA ARG A 108 13.08 -7.53 3.15
C ARG A 108 11.56 -7.41 2.94
N LEU A 109 10.79 -8.26 3.61
CA LEU A 109 9.32 -8.24 3.60
C LEU A 109 8.76 -8.03 5.01
N VAL A 110 9.52 -8.41 6.03
CA VAL A 110 9.13 -8.21 7.43
C VAL A 110 9.68 -6.88 7.92
N MET A 111 8.77 -5.98 8.29
CA MET A 111 9.10 -4.76 9.02
C MET A 111 9.03 -5.06 10.51
N GLN A 112 10.09 -4.72 11.25
CA GLN A 112 10.14 -4.82 12.71
C GLN A 112 10.36 -3.44 13.31
N CYS A 113 9.64 -3.13 14.39
CA CYS A 113 9.78 -1.90 15.17
C CYS A 113 9.84 -2.20 16.67
N HIS A 114 10.32 -1.25 17.45
CA HIS A 114 10.20 -1.26 18.91
C HIS A 114 8.99 -0.42 19.33
N CYS A 115 7.98 -1.06 19.92
CA CYS A 115 6.74 -0.44 20.35
C CYS A 115 6.67 -0.28 21.86
N ALA A 116 6.30 0.93 22.31
CA ALA A 116 6.14 1.29 23.71
C ALA A 116 4.98 0.52 24.34
N ASN A 117 5.29 -0.22 25.40
CA ASN A 117 4.30 -0.89 26.22
C ASN A 117 3.69 0.14 27.17
N ILE A 118 2.47 0.58 26.86
CA ILE A 118 1.76 1.60 27.67
C ILE A 118 1.52 1.11 29.11
N ALA A 119 1.37 -0.20 29.32
CA ALA A 119 1.09 -0.76 30.64
C ALA A 119 2.33 -0.83 31.53
N THR A 120 3.51 -1.10 30.97
CA THR A 120 4.75 -1.28 31.75
C THR A 120 5.73 -0.11 31.63
N GLY A 121 5.51 0.81 30.69
CA GLY A 121 6.45 1.87 30.33
C GLY A 121 7.71 1.37 29.59
N GLY A 122 7.80 0.06 29.31
CA GLY A 122 8.91 -0.55 28.58
C GLY A 122 8.74 -0.49 27.06
N THR A 123 9.63 -1.15 26.32
CA THR A 123 9.51 -1.36 24.88
C THR A 123 9.52 -2.84 24.56
N THR A 124 8.76 -3.26 23.54
CA THR A 124 8.84 -4.63 22.99
C THR A 124 8.98 -4.57 21.49
N SER A 125 9.70 -5.55 20.93
CA SER A 125 9.78 -5.70 19.48
C SER A 125 8.46 -6.26 18.95
N SER A 126 7.97 -5.67 17.87
CA SER A 126 6.83 -6.18 17.12
C SER A 126 7.15 -6.17 15.62
N SER A 127 6.53 -7.04 14.85
CA SER A 127 6.78 -7.17 13.42
C SER A 127 5.52 -7.46 12.63
N VAL A 128 5.47 -6.95 11.40
CA VAL A 128 4.46 -7.31 10.41
C VAL A 128 5.14 -7.72 9.10
N ASN A 129 4.54 -8.68 8.40
CA ASN A 129 4.95 -8.99 7.04
C ASN A 129 4.19 -8.08 6.07
N LEU A 130 4.90 -7.17 5.41
CA LEU A 130 4.34 -6.20 4.46
C LEU A 130 3.62 -6.91 3.30
N ASN A 131 4.04 -8.12 2.94
CA ASN A 131 3.42 -8.85 1.83
C ASN A 131 2.00 -9.37 2.15
N ASP A 132 1.59 -9.33 3.42
CA ASP A 132 0.27 -9.81 3.83
C ASP A 132 -0.84 -8.84 3.41
N ARG A 133 -0.53 -7.55 3.28
CA ARG A 133 -1.53 -6.48 3.06
C ARG A 133 -1.07 -5.34 2.16
N VAL A 134 0.21 -5.29 1.76
CA VAL A 134 0.67 -4.30 0.77
C VAL A 134 0.55 -4.90 -0.62
N TYR A 135 -0.16 -4.20 -1.48
CA TYR A 135 -0.40 -4.57 -2.86
C TYR A 135 -0.08 -3.42 -3.81
N THR A 136 -0.02 -3.74 -5.09
CA THR A 136 0.04 -2.77 -6.18
C THR A 136 -1.19 -2.90 -7.05
N ASP A 137 -1.72 -1.77 -7.50
CA ASP A 137 -2.68 -1.73 -8.61
C ASP A 137 -1.99 -1.86 -9.99
N GLU A 138 -2.81 -1.85 -11.03
CA GLU A 138 -2.39 -1.94 -12.43
C GLU A 138 -1.54 -0.74 -12.88
N GLN A 139 -1.62 0.39 -12.17
CA GLN A 139 -0.81 1.58 -12.41
C GLN A 139 0.49 1.58 -11.60
N GLY A 140 0.78 0.49 -10.89
CA GLY A 140 1.98 0.33 -10.06
C GLY A 140 1.94 1.15 -8.77
N HIS A 141 0.75 1.55 -8.30
CA HIS A 141 0.61 2.29 -7.04
C HIS A 141 0.53 1.33 -5.84
N LEU A 142 1.43 1.52 -4.88
CA LEU A 142 1.42 0.82 -3.60
C LEU A 142 0.22 1.24 -2.76
N SER A 143 -0.47 0.27 -2.19
CA SER A 143 -1.61 0.47 -1.32
C SER A 143 -1.74 -0.66 -0.28
N CYS A 144 -2.57 -0.38 0.70
CA CYS A 144 -3.15 -1.29 1.67
C CYS A 144 -4.66 -0.97 1.69
#